data_AF-A0A9D7SHL6-F1
#
_entry.id   AF-A0A9D7SHL6-F1
#
_cell.length_a   1.000
_cell.length_b   1.000
_cell.length_c   1.000
_cell.angle_alpha   90.00
_cell.angle_beta   90.00
_cell.angle_gamma   90.00
#
_symmetry.space_group_name_H-M   'P 1'
#
loop_
_entity.id
_entity.type
_entity.pdbx_description
1 polymer ?
#
loop_
_entity_poly.entity_id
_entity_poly.type
_entity_poly.pdbx_seq_one_letter_code
_entity_poly.pdbx_strand_id
1 'polypeptide(L)'
;MTPETFAEWLRRQGHRVVRTRSSYWFDSGPRVFQAFPYHWIIQPTEEELREFLCQENAIGLRYSAPMDAAVGACSYHMVREGGTYDLKDVDSSIRAKVRKGLEACVVGPIPMERYAREGWTIEQDTQDRQGRRSRHGRRHWDRMVEAVADLEGFETWGAEVDGRLAATLMFTRLDDCVDLLYQQSLREFLPLRVNNALLFAVTKELMSRPGIRLIHNGLHSLDAPASVDQFKLRLGYSARPVRQRVVFHPKIAPWIGSGVAGILEGLAAHFPESDYLQKTEGLTRFFCNGRLPLVRQPFPELLVARRFAICRELGVPMLPPTKVPALESQEVWIAPATVDDRSALVDLHLACLPAGGHFAMELGPGFLRSAYRWLISSPGTLVLVARLGKRLVGLTVLSQGPWERPLLRACKGQVLFGLLRRPQVLFRPGWARWFTSTLFQRKPKSASKVGHVAFTLITPDVRGHGIGQMLSEASIQACRDWGMDAVTTCVRRDDAKAQAFHERAGFQALPGPDTGGLAHLRLNLKAPIQDVTPA
;
A
#
# COMPACT_ATOMS: atom_id res chain seq x y z
N MET A 1 -28.45 -17.68 -3.58
CA MET A 1 -28.46 -18.25 -4.95
C MET A 1 -27.25 -19.15 -5.13
N THR A 2 -27.25 -19.96 -6.20
CA THR A 2 -26.16 -20.89 -6.50
C THR A 2 -25.06 -20.22 -7.33
N PRO A 3 -23.85 -20.79 -7.38
CA PRO A 3 -22.80 -20.35 -8.32
C PRO A 3 -23.22 -20.38 -9.80
N GLU A 4 -24.16 -21.24 -10.19
CA GLU A 4 -24.68 -21.31 -11.57
C GLU A 4 -25.51 -20.07 -11.92
N THR A 5 -26.26 -19.52 -10.96
CA THR A 5 -27.00 -18.25 -11.15
C THR A 5 -26.05 -17.08 -11.39
N PHE A 6 -24.92 -17.03 -10.67
CA PHE A 6 -23.88 -16.02 -10.91
C PHE A 6 -23.15 -16.25 -12.23
N ALA A 7 -22.89 -17.50 -12.60
CA ALA A 7 -22.36 -17.85 -13.91
C ALA A 7 -23.27 -17.35 -15.04
N GLU A 8 -24.58 -17.52 -14.89
CA GLU A 8 -25.56 -17.03 -15.85
C GLU A 8 -25.56 -15.50 -15.95
N TRP A 9 -25.49 -14.79 -14.82
CA TRP A 9 -25.33 -13.33 -14.81
C TRP A 9 -24.10 -12.86 -15.60
N LEU A 10 -22.96 -13.56 -15.44
CA LEU A 10 -21.74 -13.27 -16.20
C LEU A 10 -21.92 -13.57 -17.70
N ARG A 11 -22.54 -14.70 -18.07
CA ARG A 11 -22.82 -15.05 -19.47
C ARG A 11 -23.67 -13.98 -20.17
N ARG A 12 -24.70 -13.47 -19.48
CA ARG A 12 -25.58 -12.41 -20.00
C ARG A 12 -24.87 -11.07 -20.24
N GLN A 13 -23.78 -10.81 -19.50
CA GLN A 13 -22.91 -9.66 -19.75
C GLN A 13 -21.97 -9.86 -20.96
N GLY A 14 -21.96 -11.06 -21.55
CA GLY A 14 -21.08 -11.44 -22.65
C GLY A 14 -19.76 -12.07 -22.21
N HIS A 15 -19.62 -12.44 -20.93
CA HIS A 15 -18.46 -13.18 -20.47
C HIS A 15 -18.51 -14.65 -20.89
N ARG A 16 -17.35 -15.20 -21.21
CA ARG A 16 -17.19 -16.65 -21.37
C ARG A 16 -17.04 -17.27 -20.00
N VAL A 17 -17.95 -18.17 -19.65
CA VAL A 17 -17.93 -18.88 -18.36
C VAL A 17 -17.75 -20.38 -18.58
N VAL A 18 -16.78 -20.95 -17.89
CA VAL A 18 -16.39 -22.37 -17.99
C VAL A 18 -16.46 -22.99 -16.61
N ARG A 19 -17.14 -24.13 -16.49
CA ARG A 19 -17.18 -24.92 -15.25
C ARG A 19 -16.15 -26.03 -15.33
N THR A 20 -15.33 -26.13 -14.29
CA THR A 20 -14.37 -27.22 -14.08
C THR A 20 -14.78 -28.05 -12.87
N ARG A 21 -13.99 -29.08 -12.53
CA ARG A 21 -14.21 -29.84 -11.30
C ARG A 21 -14.01 -28.96 -10.06
N SER A 22 -13.03 -28.06 -10.09
CA SER A 22 -12.65 -27.27 -8.92
C SER A 22 -13.41 -25.95 -8.76
N SER A 23 -13.90 -25.34 -9.85
CA SER A 23 -14.54 -24.02 -9.80
C SER A 23 -15.29 -23.65 -11.08
N TYR A 24 -15.98 -22.51 -11.05
CA TYR A 24 -16.33 -21.75 -12.25
C TYR A 24 -15.25 -20.73 -12.57
N TRP A 25 -15.09 -20.42 -13.85
CA TRP A 25 -14.09 -19.50 -14.36
C TRP A 25 -14.74 -18.57 -15.37
N PHE A 26 -14.44 -17.27 -15.30
CA PHE A 26 -14.89 -16.32 -16.33
C PHE A 26 -13.73 -15.50 -16.88
N ASP A 27 -13.85 -15.01 -18.10
CA ASP A 27 -12.86 -14.18 -18.76
C ASP A 27 -12.84 -12.75 -18.17
N SER A 28 -12.01 -12.56 -17.15
CA SER A 28 -11.83 -11.25 -16.48
C SER A 28 -10.97 -10.26 -17.27
N GLY A 29 -10.39 -10.71 -18.38
CA GLY A 29 -9.63 -9.91 -19.34
C GLY A 29 -9.29 -10.72 -20.59
N PRO A 30 -8.56 -10.14 -21.55
CA PRO A 30 -8.23 -10.80 -22.82
C PRO A 30 -7.54 -12.16 -22.59
N ARG A 31 -8.29 -13.26 -22.73
CA ARG A 31 -7.85 -14.64 -22.50
C ARG A 31 -7.29 -14.89 -21.09
N VAL A 32 -7.69 -14.10 -20.10
CA VAL A 32 -7.34 -14.32 -18.69
C VAL A 32 -8.59 -14.71 -17.93
N PHE A 33 -8.57 -15.86 -17.26
CA PHE A 33 -9.72 -16.36 -16.52
C PHE A 33 -9.52 -16.21 -15.01
N GLN A 34 -10.59 -15.81 -14.32
CA GLN A 34 -10.64 -15.69 -12.86
C GLN A 34 -11.63 -16.72 -12.32
N ALA A 35 -11.21 -17.49 -11.31
CA ALA A 35 -12.09 -18.41 -10.61
C ALA A 35 -13.13 -17.65 -9.77
N PHE A 36 -14.34 -18.18 -9.72
CA PHE A 36 -15.42 -17.75 -8.82
C PHE A 36 -16.29 -18.95 -8.39
N PRO A 37 -17.08 -18.84 -7.30
CA PRO A 37 -17.22 -17.71 -6.35
C PRO A 37 -15.93 -17.19 -5.73
N TYR A 38 -15.82 -15.87 -5.54
CA TYR A 38 -14.55 -15.25 -5.15
C TYR A 38 -14.07 -15.62 -3.76
N HIS A 39 -15.00 -15.96 -2.87
CA HIS A 39 -14.70 -16.38 -1.51
C HIS A 39 -14.20 -17.83 -1.42
N TRP A 40 -14.33 -18.64 -2.49
CA TRP A 40 -13.82 -20.01 -2.52
C TRP A 40 -12.30 -20.05 -2.49
N ILE A 41 -11.81 -21.08 -1.80
CA ILE A 41 -10.39 -21.40 -1.70
C ILE A 41 -10.22 -22.79 -2.32
N ILE A 42 -9.58 -22.86 -3.49
CA ILE A 42 -9.52 -24.06 -4.32
C ILE A 42 -8.08 -24.53 -4.55
N GLN A 43 -7.91 -25.83 -4.82
CA GLN A 43 -6.62 -26.43 -5.19
C GLN A 43 -6.79 -27.35 -6.42
N PRO A 44 -7.08 -26.79 -7.62
CA PRO A 44 -7.13 -27.58 -8.85
C PRO A 44 -5.79 -28.26 -9.11
N THR A 45 -5.87 -29.43 -9.73
CA THR A 45 -4.67 -30.20 -10.12
C THR A 45 -3.92 -29.50 -11.27
N GLU A 46 -2.61 -29.74 -11.40
CA GLU A 46 -1.83 -29.19 -12.53
C GLU A 46 -2.34 -29.67 -13.90
N GLU A 47 -2.90 -30.87 -13.96
CA GLU A 47 -3.54 -31.43 -15.15
C GLU A 47 -4.79 -30.64 -15.53
N GLU A 48 -5.72 -30.45 -14.58
CA GLU A 48 -6.92 -29.63 -14.77
C GLU A 48 -6.58 -28.21 -15.25
N LEU A 49 -5.58 -27.57 -14.65
CA LEU A 49 -5.13 -26.23 -15.05
C LEU A 49 -4.55 -26.21 -16.47
N ARG A 50 -3.76 -27.23 -16.84
CA ARG A 50 -3.15 -27.35 -18.18
C ARG A 50 -4.20 -27.61 -19.24
N GLU A 51 -5.12 -28.55 -18.99
CA GLU A 51 -6.23 -28.86 -19.89
C GLU A 51 -7.07 -27.62 -20.13
N PHE A 52 -7.45 -26.90 -19.07
CA PHE A 52 -8.20 -25.65 -19.19
C PHE A 52 -7.46 -24.63 -20.04
N LEU A 53 -6.18 -24.36 -19.75
CA LEU A 53 -5.37 -23.38 -20.49
C LEU A 53 -5.31 -23.72 -21.99
N CYS A 54 -5.18 -25.00 -22.33
CA CYS A 54 -5.12 -25.46 -23.71
C CYS A 54 -6.49 -25.42 -24.42
N GLN A 55 -7.56 -25.94 -23.80
CA GLN A 55 -8.90 -26.03 -24.37
C GLN A 55 -9.50 -24.63 -24.59
N GLU A 56 -9.33 -23.75 -23.61
CA GLU A 56 -9.87 -22.40 -23.63
C GLU A 56 -8.95 -21.39 -24.33
N ASN A 57 -7.78 -21.86 -24.81
CA ASN A 57 -6.75 -21.03 -25.43
C ASN A 57 -6.38 -19.83 -24.54
N ALA A 58 -6.43 -20.05 -23.22
CA ALA A 58 -6.24 -19.03 -22.20
C ALA A 58 -4.76 -18.70 -22.03
N ILE A 59 -4.45 -17.42 -21.82
CA ILE A 59 -3.09 -16.93 -21.56
C ILE A 59 -2.76 -17.07 -20.08
N GLY A 60 -3.74 -16.89 -19.19
CA GLY A 60 -3.53 -17.08 -17.77
C GLY A 60 -4.80 -17.33 -16.97
N LEU A 61 -4.62 -17.93 -15.79
CA LEU A 61 -5.64 -18.21 -14.80
C LEU A 61 -5.29 -17.51 -13.49
N ARG A 62 -6.29 -17.07 -12.74
CA ARG A 62 -6.14 -16.53 -11.38
C ARG A 62 -7.18 -17.13 -10.45
N TYR A 63 -6.73 -17.57 -9.28
CA TYR A 63 -7.62 -18.11 -8.25
C TYR A 63 -7.00 -17.99 -6.86
N SER A 64 -7.83 -18.18 -5.83
CA SER A 64 -7.41 -18.21 -4.44
C SER A 64 -7.21 -19.64 -3.98
N ALA A 65 -6.08 -19.89 -3.33
CA ALA A 65 -5.65 -21.17 -2.80
C ALA A 65 -5.37 -21.07 -1.28
N PRO A 66 -5.37 -22.19 -0.56
CA PRO A 66 -5.05 -22.23 0.86
C PRO A 66 -3.65 -21.68 1.15
N MET A 67 -3.43 -21.21 2.38
CA MET A 67 -2.15 -20.61 2.78
C MET A 67 -0.97 -21.61 2.78
N ASP A 68 -1.26 -22.88 3.03
CA ASP A 68 -0.31 -24.00 2.99
C ASP A 68 0.00 -24.51 1.57
N ALA A 69 -0.69 -24.02 0.53
CA ALA A 69 -0.43 -24.43 -0.84
C ALA A 69 1.04 -24.13 -1.23
N ALA A 70 1.68 -25.06 -1.95
CA ALA A 70 3.10 -24.94 -2.29
C ALA A 70 3.41 -23.71 -3.16
N VAL A 71 2.46 -23.32 -4.02
CA VAL A 71 2.59 -22.25 -5.00
C VAL A 71 1.46 -21.22 -4.87
N GLY A 72 1.74 -19.99 -5.26
CA GLY A 72 0.84 -18.84 -5.15
C GLY A 72 1.40 -17.78 -4.19
N ALA A 73 1.13 -16.52 -4.52
CA ALA A 73 1.64 -15.36 -3.79
C ALA A 73 0.80 -15.08 -2.54
N CYS A 74 1.46 -14.75 -1.44
CA CYS A 74 0.83 -14.35 -0.20
C CYS A 74 -0.08 -13.15 -0.43
N SER A 75 -1.34 -13.30 -0.06
CA SER A 75 -2.41 -12.39 -0.41
C SER A 75 -3.51 -12.46 0.65
N TYR A 76 -4.63 -11.78 0.44
CA TYR A 76 -5.76 -11.82 1.36
C TYR A 76 -7.10 -11.67 0.63
N HIS A 77 -8.14 -12.14 1.30
CA HIS A 77 -9.53 -11.75 1.05
C HIS A 77 -9.92 -10.70 2.08
N MET A 78 -10.62 -9.65 1.68
CA MET A 78 -11.21 -8.72 2.64
C MET A 78 -12.56 -9.25 3.09
N VAL A 79 -12.69 -9.62 4.36
CA VAL A 79 -13.89 -10.31 4.84
C VAL A 79 -14.42 -9.74 6.15
N ARG A 80 -15.74 -9.84 6.33
CA ARG A 80 -16.37 -9.75 7.64
C ARG A 80 -16.98 -11.11 7.96
N GLU A 81 -16.52 -11.70 9.05
CA GLU A 81 -16.99 -12.98 9.59
C GLU A 81 -17.68 -12.73 10.94
N GLY A 82 -18.54 -13.66 11.34
CA GLY A 82 -19.22 -13.64 12.63
C GLY A 82 -20.67 -13.17 12.56
N GLY A 83 -21.29 -13.06 13.74
CA GLY A 83 -22.69 -12.63 13.87
C GLY A 83 -22.84 -11.11 13.93
N THR A 84 -23.70 -10.64 14.83
CA THR A 84 -24.09 -9.23 15.01
C THR A 84 -22.94 -8.23 14.80
N TYR A 85 -23.20 -7.20 14.01
CA TYR A 85 -22.26 -6.11 13.73
C TYR A 85 -22.86 -4.76 14.13
N ASP A 86 -22.11 -3.96 14.89
CA ASP A 86 -22.54 -2.62 15.31
C ASP A 86 -21.36 -1.63 15.36
N LEU A 87 -21.62 -0.38 15.75
CA LEU A 87 -20.60 0.68 15.88
C LEU A 87 -19.43 0.30 16.80
N LYS A 88 -19.61 -0.65 17.72
CA LYS A 88 -18.52 -1.15 18.58
C LYS A 88 -17.47 -1.96 17.81
N ASP A 89 -17.88 -2.58 16.70
CA ASP A 89 -17.00 -3.35 15.80
C ASP A 89 -16.21 -2.44 14.85
N VAL A 90 -16.62 -1.17 14.74
CA VAL A 90 -15.95 -0.14 13.95
C VAL A 90 -14.80 0.44 14.76
N ASP A 91 -13.67 0.68 14.10
CA ASP A 91 -12.51 1.35 14.69
C ASP A 91 -12.90 2.75 15.20
N SER A 92 -12.47 3.08 16.43
CA SER A 92 -12.84 4.32 17.11
C SER A 92 -12.52 5.57 16.28
N SER A 93 -11.43 5.56 15.50
CA SER A 93 -10.99 6.69 14.67
C SER A 93 -11.94 7.01 13.51
N ILE A 94 -12.83 6.09 13.12
CA ILE A 94 -13.79 6.32 12.04
C ILE A 94 -15.26 6.29 12.49
N ARG A 95 -15.58 5.92 13.75
CA ARG A 95 -16.97 5.93 14.25
C ARG A 95 -17.65 7.29 14.06
N ALA A 96 -16.93 8.38 14.32
CA ALA A 96 -17.44 9.74 14.09
C ALA A 96 -17.78 9.99 12.61
N LYS A 97 -17.02 9.42 11.67
CA LYS A 97 -17.28 9.53 10.23
C LYS A 97 -18.50 8.71 9.82
N VAL A 98 -18.69 7.52 10.43
CA VAL A 98 -19.90 6.71 10.22
C VAL A 98 -21.12 7.46 10.72
N ARG A 99 -21.12 7.99 11.95
CA ARG A 99 -22.23 8.78 12.50
C ARG A 99 -22.55 9.99 11.64
N LYS A 100 -21.54 10.79 11.28
CA LYS A 100 -21.71 11.92 10.36
C LYS A 100 -22.39 11.52 9.06
N GLY A 101 -22.02 10.37 8.49
CA GLY A 101 -22.66 9.86 7.29
C GLY A 101 -24.11 9.43 7.52
N LEU A 102 -24.39 8.70 8.60
CA LEU A 102 -25.75 8.27 8.97
C LEU A 102 -26.67 9.45 9.31
N GLU A 103 -26.14 10.56 9.82
CA GLU A 103 -26.87 11.82 10.04
C GLU A 103 -27.14 12.57 8.72
N ALA A 104 -26.24 12.46 7.75
CA ALA A 104 -26.29 13.23 6.50
C ALA A 104 -27.01 12.51 5.35
N CYS A 105 -27.30 11.21 5.46
CA CYS A 105 -27.95 10.45 4.39
C CYS A 105 -28.88 9.36 4.91
N VAL A 106 -29.87 9.02 4.10
CA VAL A 106 -30.74 7.86 4.33
C VAL A 106 -30.14 6.68 3.58
N VAL A 107 -29.88 5.58 4.28
CA VAL A 107 -29.33 4.35 3.69
C VAL A 107 -30.39 3.25 3.70
N GLY A 108 -30.57 2.59 2.57
CA GLY A 108 -31.51 1.47 2.46
C GLY A 108 -31.46 0.75 1.11
N PRO A 109 -32.28 -0.30 0.95
CA PRO A 109 -32.46 -0.97 -0.34
C PRO A 109 -33.05 0.01 -1.36
N ILE A 110 -32.61 -0.09 -2.60
CA ILE A 110 -33.15 0.66 -3.74
C ILE A 110 -33.59 -0.31 -4.86
N PRO A 111 -34.63 0.02 -5.63
CA PRO A 111 -35.02 -0.78 -6.79
C PRO A 111 -33.90 -0.84 -7.84
N MET A 112 -33.78 -1.98 -8.52
CA MET A 112 -32.76 -2.19 -9.55
C MET A 112 -32.89 -1.18 -10.69
N GLU A 113 -34.12 -0.76 -11.02
CA GLU A 113 -34.41 0.24 -12.05
C GLU A 113 -33.81 1.61 -11.70
N ARG A 114 -33.82 1.96 -10.41
CA ARG A 114 -33.18 3.20 -9.93
C ARG A 114 -31.67 3.08 -10.00
N TYR A 115 -31.11 1.94 -9.59
CA TYR A 115 -29.68 1.65 -9.74
C TYR A 115 -29.26 1.74 -11.22
N ALA A 116 -30.01 1.14 -12.14
CA ALA A 116 -29.76 1.20 -13.59
C ALA A 116 -29.67 2.64 -14.11
N ARG A 117 -30.66 3.46 -13.75
CA ARG A 117 -30.81 4.83 -14.27
C ARG A 117 -29.81 5.80 -13.66
N GLU A 118 -29.68 5.81 -12.34
CA GLU A 118 -28.89 6.82 -11.60
C GLU A 118 -27.47 6.33 -11.32
N GLY A 119 -27.26 5.02 -11.16
CA GLY A 119 -25.96 4.43 -10.85
C GLY A 119 -24.90 4.64 -11.93
N TRP A 120 -25.30 4.77 -13.20
CA TRP A 120 -24.35 5.07 -14.29
C TRP A 120 -23.58 6.37 -14.07
N THR A 121 -24.27 7.43 -13.66
CA THR A 121 -23.64 8.74 -13.39
C THR A 121 -22.68 8.63 -12.21
N ILE A 122 -23.04 7.83 -11.19
CA ILE A 122 -22.22 7.60 -10.00
C ILE A 122 -20.97 6.77 -10.35
N GLU A 123 -21.11 5.77 -11.21
CA GLU A 123 -19.99 4.96 -11.72
C GLU A 123 -19.03 5.81 -12.54
N GLN A 124 -19.53 6.62 -13.49
CA GLN A 124 -18.70 7.53 -14.27
C GLN A 124 -17.87 8.46 -13.38
N ASP A 125 -18.50 9.17 -12.42
CA ASP A 125 -17.75 10.05 -11.52
C ASP A 125 -16.75 9.27 -10.64
N THR A 126 -17.12 8.06 -10.20
CA THR A 126 -16.22 7.19 -9.40
C THR A 126 -14.98 6.80 -10.20
N GLN A 127 -15.17 6.37 -11.45
CA GLN A 127 -14.11 5.98 -12.36
C GLN A 127 -13.20 7.17 -12.71
N ASP A 128 -13.79 8.31 -13.07
CA ASP A 128 -13.06 9.55 -13.37
C ASP A 128 -12.24 10.03 -12.16
N ARG A 129 -12.83 9.98 -10.95
CA ARG A 129 -12.12 10.32 -9.70
C ARG A 129 -10.94 9.40 -9.44
N GLN A 130 -11.05 8.13 -9.79
CA GLN A 130 -10.01 7.12 -9.55
C GLN A 130 -8.95 7.09 -10.65
N GLY A 131 -9.05 7.93 -11.69
CA GLY A 131 -8.16 7.86 -12.86
C GLY A 131 -8.34 6.57 -13.64
N ARG A 132 -9.51 5.93 -13.53
CA ARG A 132 -9.83 4.71 -14.26
C ARG A 132 -10.64 5.12 -15.48
N ARG A 133 -10.01 5.17 -16.66
CA ARG A 133 -10.79 5.32 -17.89
C ARG A 133 -11.62 4.06 -18.09
N SER A 134 -12.93 4.21 -18.07
CA SER A 134 -13.83 3.10 -18.36
C SER A 134 -13.49 2.52 -19.74
N ARG A 135 -13.17 1.23 -19.78
CA ARG A 135 -13.26 0.46 -21.04
C ARG A 135 -14.72 0.25 -21.44
N HIS A 136 -15.61 0.42 -20.47
CA HIS A 136 -17.00 0.06 -20.51
C HIS A 136 -17.85 1.32 -20.61
N GLY A 137 -18.40 1.59 -21.79
CA GLY A 137 -19.37 2.67 -21.97
C GLY A 137 -20.73 2.31 -21.40
N ARG A 138 -21.68 3.25 -21.54
CA ARG A 138 -23.08 3.12 -21.07
C ARG A 138 -23.73 1.79 -21.47
N ARG A 139 -23.50 1.32 -22.69
CA ARG A 139 -24.03 0.02 -23.18
C ARG A 139 -23.59 -1.17 -22.35
N HIS A 140 -22.36 -1.18 -21.83
CA HIS A 140 -21.90 -2.27 -20.97
C HIS A 140 -22.57 -2.21 -19.60
N TRP A 141 -22.74 -1.00 -19.05
CA TRP A 141 -23.50 -0.78 -17.82
C TRP A 141 -24.94 -1.27 -17.95
N ASP A 142 -25.65 -0.85 -19.01
CA ASP A 142 -27.03 -1.25 -19.25
C ASP A 142 -27.15 -2.78 -19.32
N ARG A 143 -26.26 -3.45 -20.07
CA ARG A 143 -26.21 -4.93 -20.10
C ARG A 143 -25.97 -5.57 -18.74
N MET A 144 -25.10 -5.00 -17.91
CA MET A 144 -24.79 -5.54 -16.57
C MET A 144 -26.00 -5.48 -15.64
N VAL A 145 -26.77 -4.39 -15.71
CA VAL A 145 -27.97 -4.20 -14.89
C VAL A 145 -29.18 -4.94 -15.48
N GLU A 146 -29.34 -4.99 -16.80
CA GLU A 146 -30.38 -5.81 -17.44
C GLU A 146 -30.17 -7.30 -17.17
N ALA A 147 -28.91 -7.75 -17.09
CA ALA A 147 -28.57 -9.15 -16.85
C ALA A 147 -29.08 -9.69 -15.49
N VAL A 148 -29.44 -8.83 -14.53
CA VAL A 148 -29.95 -9.26 -13.21
C VAL A 148 -31.47 -9.21 -13.08
N ALA A 149 -32.22 -8.70 -14.06
CA ALA A 149 -33.65 -8.39 -13.91
C ALA A 149 -34.52 -9.56 -13.43
N ASP A 150 -34.20 -10.78 -13.85
CA ASP A 150 -34.88 -12.05 -13.55
C ASP A 150 -33.99 -13.03 -12.78
N LEU A 151 -32.84 -12.59 -12.26
CA LEU A 151 -31.94 -13.44 -11.47
C LEU A 151 -32.11 -13.16 -9.97
N GLU A 152 -32.50 -14.19 -9.24
CA GLU A 152 -32.61 -14.11 -7.78
C GLU A 152 -31.24 -13.92 -7.12
N GLY A 153 -31.24 -13.21 -5.99
CA GLY A 153 -30.08 -13.12 -5.09
C GLY A 153 -29.16 -11.93 -5.35
N PHE A 154 -29.48 -11.04 -6.29
CA PHE A 154 -28.86 -9.72 -6.43
C PHE A 154 -29.66 -8.67 -5.68
N GLU A 155 -28.97 -7.80 -4.95
CA GLU A 155 -29.57 -6.70 -4.22
C GLU A 155 -28.76 -5.42 -4.43
N THR A 156 -29.47 -4.29 -4.43
CA THR A 156 -28.90 -2.96 -4.56
C THR A 156 -29.30 -2.08 -3.39
N TRP A 157 -28.32 -1.40 -2.81
CA TRP A 157 -28.49 -0.44 -1.73
C TRP A 157 -27.98 0.93 -2.14
N GLY A 158 -28.63 1.96 -1.62
CA GLY A 158 -28.31 3.36 -1.89
C GLY A 158 -28.11 4.16 -0.60
N ALA A 159 -27.28 5.20 -0.69
CA ALA A 159 -27.26 6.29 0.27
C ALA A 159 -27.81 7.55 -0.41
N GLU A 160 -28.86 8.13 0.14
CA GLU A 160 -29.58 9.28 -0.42
C GLU A 160 -29.35 10.54 0.43
N VAL A 161 -29.05 11.65 -0.24
CA VAL A 161 -28.90 12.98 0.35
C VAL A 161 -29.89 13.91 -0.35
N ASP A 162 -30.86 14.45 0.38
CA ASP A 162 -31.90 15.36 -0.15
C ASP A 162 -32.62 14.83 -1.41
N GLY A 163 -33.05 13.55 -1.38
CA GLY A 163 -33.71 12.93 -2.54
C GLY A 163 -32.77 12.42 -3.64
N ARG A 164 -31.47 12.75 -3.58
CA ARG A 164 -30.47 12.42 -4.60
C ARG A 164 -29.64 11.21 -4.21
N LEU A 165 -29.48 10.26 -5.12
CA LEU A 165 -28.64 9.08 -4.90
C LEU A 165 -27.15 9.49 -4.91
N ALA A 166 -26.53 9.42 -3.73
CA ALA A 166 -25.17 9.88 -3.50
C ALA A 166 -24.12 8.76 -3.61
N ALA A 167 -24.50 7.53 -3.22
CA ALA A 167 -23.68 6.34 -3.32
C ALA A 167 -24.53 5.09 -3.52
N THR A 168 -23.94 4.06 -4.12
CA THR A 168 -24.59 2.78 -4.41
C THR A 168 -23.69 1.60 -4.06
N LEU A 169 -24.32 0.48 -3.70
CA LEU A 169 -23.66 -0.80 -3.48
C LEU A 169 -24.53 -1.91 -4.07
N MET A 170 -23.98 -2.67 -5.00
CA MET A 170 -24.57 -3.90 -5.53
C MET A 170 -23.84 -5.10 -4.95
N PHE A 171 -24.58 -6.09 -4.48
CA PHE A 171 -24.04 -7.32 -3.94
C PHE A 171 -24.89 -8.53 -4.30
N THR A 172 -24.34 -9.72 -4.07
CA THR A 172 -25.06 -10.97 -4.32
C THR A 172 -24.81 -12.00 -3.22
N ARG A 173 -25.83 -12.83 -2.94
CA ARG A 173 -25.72 -13.92 -1.95
C ARG A 173 -25.39 -15.25 -2.63
N LEU A 174 -24.18 -15.73 -2.45
CA LEU A 174 -23.73 -17.06 -2.87
C LEU A 174 -23.67 -17.99 -1.66
N ASP A 175 -24.64 -18.89 -1.57
CA ASP A 175 -24.83 -19.80 -0.43
C ASP A 175 -24.92 -19.08 0.94
N ASP A 176 -23.94 -19.25 1.82
CA ASP A 176 -23.81 -18.63 3.13
C ASP A 176 -22.92 -17.36 3.13
N CYS A 177 -22.49 -16.92 1.94
CA CYS A 177 -21.63 -15.76 1.73
C CYS A 177 -22.34 -14.67 0.92
N VAL A 178 -22.04 -13.41 1.25
CA VAL A 178 -22.41 -12.26 0.42
C VAL A 178 -21.16 -11.68 -0.23
N ASP A 179 -21.15 -11.60 -1.56
CA ASP A 179 -20.10 -10.98 -2.35
C ASP A 179 -20.49 -9.53 -2.69
N LEU A 180 -19.71 -8.55 -2.19
CA LEU A 180 -19.89 -7.14 -2.54
C LEU A 180 -19.23 -6.87 -3.90
N LEU A 181 -20.02 -6.52 -4.91
CA LEU A 181 -19.58 -6.47 -6.30
C LEU A 181 -19.13 -5.06 -6.72
N TYR A 182 -20.01 -4.08 -6.58
CA TYR A 182 -19.78 -2.71 -7.06
C TYR A 182 -20.16 -1.69 -6.00
N GLN A 183 -19.19 -0.91 -5.51
CA GLN A 183 -19.40 0.20 -4.59
C GLN A 183 -18.94 1.52 -5.23
N GLN A 184 -19.83 2.49 -5.31
CA GLN A 184 -19.61 3.74 -6.06
C GLN A 184 -20.19 4.93 -5.29
N SER A 185 -19.65 6.13 -5.53
CA SER A 185 -20.19 7.35 -4.93
C SER A 185 -19.79 8.61 -5.70
N LEU A 186 -20.65 9.62 -5.68
CA LEU A 186 -20.35 10.92 -6.29
C LEU A 186 -19.32 11.74 -5.50
N ARG A 187 -18.50 12.47 -6.27
CA ARG A 187 -17.58 13.57 -5.94
C ARG A 187 -18.05 14.40 -4.75
N GLU A 188 -19.18 15.03 -5.00
CA GLU A 188 -19.76 16.08 -4.17
C GLU A 188 -20.15 15.61 -2.76
N PHE A 189 -20.48 14.32 -2.58
CA PHE A 189 -20.97 13.77 -1.32
C PHE A 189 -19.90 13.08 -0.47
N LEU A 190 -18.64 12.98 -0.95
CA LEU A 190 -17.54 12.43 -0.15
C LEU A 190 -17.32 13.15 1.21
N PRO A 191 -17.43 14.48 1.32
CA PRO A 191 -17.28 15.19 2.60
C PRO A 191 -18.33 14.79 3.65
N LEU A 192 -19.49 14.30 3.19
CA LEU A 192 -20.60 13.82 4.03
C LEU A 192 -20.39 12.38 4.50
N ARG A 193 -19.37 11.65 4.03
CA ARG A 193 -19.05 10.27 4.45
C ARG A 193 -20.11 9.25 4.06
N VAL A 194 -20.80 9.45 2.93
CA VAL A 194 -21.85 8.53 2.42
C VAL A 194 -21.36 7.08 2.24
N ASN A 195 -20.11 6.85 1.81
CA ASN A 195 -19.56 5.49 1.70
C ASN A 195 -19.37 4.79 3.05
N ASN A 196 -19.03 5.54 4.10
CA ASN A 196 -18.88 4.98 5.45
C ASN A 196 -20.25 4.57 6.00
N ALA A 197 -21.27 5.41 5.81
CA ALA A 197 -22.65 5.11 6.18
C ALA A 197 -23.20 3.92 5.41
N LEU A 198 -23.07 3.94 4.07
CA LEU A 198 -23.56 2.88 3.19
C LEU A 198 -22.97 1.51 3.56
N LEU A 199 -21.64 1.40 3.61
CA LEU A 199 -21.00 0.12 3.91
C LEU A 199 -21.27 -0.33 5.35
N PHE A 200 -21.34 0.58 6.32
CA PHE A 200 -21.72 0.24 7.69
C PHE A 200 -23.13 -0.35 7.78
N ALA A 201 -24.13 0.36 7.22
CA ALA A 201 -25.52 -0.06 7.29
C ALA A 201 -25.76 -1.38 6.55
N VAL A 202 -25.18 -1.55 5.37
CA VAL A 202 -25.26 -2.81 4.61
C VAL A 202 -24.60 -3.96 5.37
N THR A 203 -23.42 -3.73 5.95
CA THR A 203 -22.74 -4.78 6.75
C THR A 203 -23.57 -5.17 7.98
N LYS A 204 -24.17 -4.19 8.67
CA LYS A 204 -25.04 -4.41 9.84
C LYS A 204 -26.27 -5.23 9.49
N GLU A 205 -26.96 -4.84 8.43
CA GLU A 205 -28.12 -5.56 7.91
C GLU A 205 -27.72 -7.00 7.55
N LEU A 206 -26.73 -7.18 6.67
CA LEU A 206 -26.36 -8.50 6.15
C LEU A 206 -25.88 -9.47 7.25
N MET A 207 -25.12 -9.00 8.23
CA MET A 207 -24.68 -9.80 9.37
C MET A 207 -25.82 -10.16 10.34
N SER A 208 -26.96 -9.47 10.27
CA SER A 208 -28.15 -9.81 11.05
C SER A 208 -29.03 -10.86 10.38
N ARG A 209 -28.86 -11.10 9.07
CA ARG A 209 -29.70 -12.01 8.30
C ARG A 209 -29.35 -13.48 8.60
N PRO A 210 -30.35 -14.33 8.91
CA PRO A 210 -30.11 -15.75 9.12
C PRO A 210 -29.43 -16.42 7.93
N GLY A 211 -28.43 -17.26 8.22
CA GLY A 211 -27.70 -18.03 7.22
C GLY A 211 -26.61 -17.27 6.46
N ILE A 212 -26.35 -16.00 6.77
CA ILE A 212 -25.14 -15.30 6.31
C ILE A 212 -24.03 -15.48 7.34
N ARG A 213 -22.92 -16.09 6.93
CA ARG A 213 -21.74 -16.31 7.77
C ARG A 213 -20.58 -15.38 7.41
N LEU A 214 -20.54 -14.93 6.17
CA LEU A 214 -19.41 -14.24 5.58
C LEU A 214 -19.89 -13.13 4.65
N ILE A 215 -19.33 -11.92 4.79
CA ILE A 215 -19.35 -10.92 3.72
C ILE A 215 -17.95 -10.85 3.14
N HIS A 216 -17.83 -11.09 1.84
CA HIS A 216 -16.61 -10.96 1.08
C HIS A 216 -16.61 -9.64 0.31
N ASN A 217 -15.64 -8.78 0.60
CA ASN A 217 -15.47 -7.45 0.02
C ASN A 217 -14.21 -7.39 -0.86
N GLY A 218 -14.09 -8.40 -1.71
CA GLY A 218 -13.09 -8.48 -2.75
C GLY A 218 -11.77 -9.13 -2.33
N LEU A 219 -11.02 -9.44 -3.38
CA LEU A 219 -9.67 -9.97 -3.33
C LEU A 219 -8.66 -8.83 -3.18
N HIS A 220 -7.49 -9.11 -2.58
CA HIS A 220 -6.33 -8.22 -2.71
C HIS A 220 -6.09 -7.90 -4.19
N SER A 221 -6.07 -6.60 -4.52
CA SER A 221 -5.96 -6.14 -5.91
C SER A 221 -4.60 -6.48 -6.53
N LEU A 222 -4.59 -6.61 -7.86
CA LEU A 222 -3.35 -6.79 -8.61
C LEU A 222 -2.60 -5.46 -8.83
N ASP A 223 -3.33 -4.37 -8.86
CA ASP A 223 -2.95 -3.07 -9.39
C ASP A 223 -3.27 -1.90 -8.45
N ALA A 224 -4.08 -2.14 -7.41
CA ALA A 224 -4.47 -1.11 -6.45
C ALA A 224 -3.55 -1.14 -5.22
N PRO A 225 -3.21 0.04 -4.66
CA PRO A 225 -2.46 0.11 -3.42
C PRO A 225 -3.29 -0.42 -2.24
N ALA A 226 -2.62 -0.95 -1.22
CA ALA A 226 -3.26 -1.46 0.00
C ALA A 226 -4.09 -0.39 0.75
N SER A 227 -3.84 0.90 0.49
CA SER A 227 -4.62 2.02 1.04
C SER A 227 -6.09 1.97 0.66
N VAL A 228 -6.44 1.35 -0.48
CA VAL A 228 -7.83 1.16 -0.91
C VAL A 228 -8.61 0.27 0.06
N ASP A 229 -7.93 -0.65 0.75
CA ASP A 229 -8.58 -1.57 1.70
C ASP A 229 -8.53 -1.09 3.16
N GLN A 230 -7.72 -0.08 3.47
CA GLN A 230 -7.59 0.46 4.84
C GLN A 230 -8.90 1.04 5.39
N PHE A 231 -9.80 1.53 4.54
CA PHE A 231 -11.11 1.99 5.03
C PHE A 231 -12.01 0.82 5.45
N LYS A 232 -11.92 -0.33 4.75
CA LYS A 232 -12.68 -1.55 5.07
C LYS A 232 -12.21 -2.14 6.39
N LEU A 233 -10.90 -2.20 6.62
CA LEU A 233 -10.34 -2.64 7.90
C LEU A 233 -10.85 -1.81 9.08
N ARG A 234 -10.88 -0.48 8.91
CA ARG A 234 -11.40 0.42 9.96
C ARG A 234 -12.91 0.24 10.19
N LEU A 235 -13.65 -0.27 9.21
CA LEU A 235 -15.05 -0.69 9.34
C LEU A 235 -15.19 -2.13 9.88
N GLY A 236 -14.16 -2.68 10.52
CA GLY A 236 -14.26 -3.99 11.17
C GLY A 236 -14.18 -5.20 10.24
N TYR A 237 -13.78 -5.00 8.97
CA TYR A 237 -13.36 -6.10 8.10
C TYR A 237 -11.95 -6.55 8.49
N SER A 238 -11.59 -7.77 8.08
CA SER A 238 -10.28 -8.36 8.29
C SER A 238 -9.67 -8.83 6.97
N ALA A 239 -8.35 -8.76 6.88
CA ALA A 239 -7.59 -9.36 5.79
C ALA A 239 -7.37 -10.86 6.11
N ARG A 240 -8.24 -11.73 5.59
CA ARG A 240 -8.11 -13.18 5.74
C ARG A 240 -6.98 -13.70 4.84
N PRO A 241 -5.89 -14.25 5.40
CA PRO A 241 -4.75 -14.69 4.60
C PRO A 241 -5.14 -15.80 3.63
N VAL A 242 -4.74 -15.66 2.36
CA VAL A 242 -4.85 -16.70 1.33
C VAL A 242 -3.61 -16.65 0.42
N ARG A 243 -3.43 -17.65 -0.43
CA ARG A 243 -2.55 -17.50 -1.59
C ARG A 243 -3.37 -17.14 -2.81
N GLN A 244 -2.92 -16.15 -3.58
CA GLN A 244 -3.44 -15.97 -4.92
C GLN A 244 -2.47 -16.57 -5.91
N ARG A 245 -2.95 -17.57 -6.64
CA ARG A 245 -2.18 -18.26 -7.65
C ARG A 245 -2.53 -17.71 -9.02
N VAL A 246 -1.50 -17.27 -9.74
CA VAL A 246 -1.55 -16.97 -11.16
C VAL A 246 -0.86 -18.11 -11.89
N VAL A 247 -1.46 -18.60 -12.97
CA VAL A 247 -0.90 -19.66 -13.82
C VAL A 247 -0.92 -19.17 -15.25
N PHE A 248 0.23 -19.10 -15.91
CA PHE A 248 0.30 -18.77 -17.33
C PHE A 248 0.25 -20.03 -18.19
N HIS A 249 -0.21 -19.87 -19.43
CA HIS A 249 -0.18 -20.93 -20.44
C HIS A 249 1.21 -21.58 -20.53
N PRO A 250 1.33 -22.92 -20.66
CA PRO A 250 2.63 -23.62 -20.65
C PRO A 250 3.65 -23.11 -21.69
N LYS A 251 3.17 -22.63 -22.84
CA LYS A 251 4.03 -22.03 -23.89
C LYS A 251 4.55 -20.63 -23.55
N ILE A 252 3.89 -19.91 -22.64
CA ILE A 252 4.20 -18.52 -22.26
C ILE A 252 4.98 -18.49 -20.95
N ALA A 253 4.62 -19.35 -19.99
CA ALA A 253 5.19 -19.37 -18.64
C ALA A 253 6.74 -19.41 -18.57
N PRO A 254 7.48 -20.13 -19.45
CA PRO A 254 8.94 -20.13 -19.42
C PRO A 254 9.58 -18.77 -19.67
N TRP A 255 8.88 -17.89 -20.39
CA TRP A 255 9.35 -16.55 -20.74
C TRP A 255 9.01 -15.52 -19.66
N ILE A 256 8.12 -15.86 -18.72
CA ILE A 256 7.71 -14.98 -17.63
C ILE A 256 8.66 -15.19 -16.44
N GLY A 257 9.62 -14.28 -16.30
CA GLY A 257 10.58 -14.24 -15.20
C GLY A 257 10.69 -12.88 -14.54
N SER A 258 11.60 -12.75 -13.57
CA SER A 258 11.85 -11.48 -12.85
C SER A 258 12.27 -10.33 -13.78
N GLY A 259 12.97 -10.62 -14.88
CA GLY A 259 13.32 -9.63 -15.90
C GLY A 259 12.09 -9.02 -16.58
N VAL A 260 11.14 -9.87 -17.01
CA VAL A 260 9.87 -9.41 -17.61
C VAL A 260 9.03 -8.65 -16.58
N ALA A 261 8.98 -9.13 -15.33
CA ALA A 261 8.31 -8.44 -14.25
C ALA A 261 8.84 -7.00 -14.06
N GLY A 262 10.17 -6.83 -14.03
CA GLY A 262 10.79 -5.51 -13.88
C GLY A 262 10.57 -4.58 -15.08
N ILE A 263 10.50 -5.12 -16.31
CA ILE A 263 10.14 -4.34 -17.49
C ILE A 263 8.69 -3.87 -17.41
N LEU A 264 7.76 -4.77 -17.07
CA LEU A 264 6.35 -4.45 -16.94
C LEU A 264 6.10 -3.45 -15.81
N GLU A 265 6.80 -3.56 -14.68
CA GLU A 265 6.78 -2.57 -13.61
C GLU A 265 7.21 -1.19 -14.11
N GLY A 266 8.31 -1.10 -14.87
CA GLY A 266 8.78 0.14 -15.48
C GLY A 266 7.77 0.75 -16.46
N LEU A 267 7.15 -0.08 -17.31
CA LEU A 267 6.12 0.36 -18.25
C LEU A 267 4.85 0.80 -17.54
N ALA A 268 4.36 0.03 -16.57
CA ALA A 268 3.20 0.38 -15.76
C ALA A 268 3.41 1.70 -15.00
N ALA A 269 4.61 1.93 -14.47
CA ALA A 269 4.96 3.20 -13.83
C ALA A 269 4.99 4.38 -14.83
N HIS A 270 5.35 4.15 -16.10
CA HIS A 270 5.37 5.18 -17.14
C HIS A 270 3.99 5.46 -17.74
N PHE A 271 3.09 4.48 -17.71
CA PHE A 271 1.73 4.54 -18.24
C PHE A 271 0.69 4.21 -17.16
N PRO A 272 0.57 5.05 -16.11
CA PRO A 272 -0.31 4.78 -14.96
C PRO A 272 -1.79 4.67 -15.34
N GLU A 273 -2.21 5.34 -16.41
CA GLU A 273 -3.59 5.33 -16.94
C GLU A 273 -3.97 4.02 -17.65
N SER A 274 -3.00 3.14 -17.95
CA SER A 274 -3.25 1.90 -18.68
C SER A 274 -3.60 0.76 -17.73
N ASP A 275 -4.90 0.59 -17.46
CA ASP A 275 -5.46 -0.54 -16.67
C ASP A 275 -4.92 -1.91 -17.12
N TYR A 276 -4.71 -2.09 -18.42
CA TYR A 276 -4.14 -3.31 -18.97
C TYR A 276 -2.70 -3.55 -18.53
N LEU A 277 -1.85 -2.53 -18.60
CA LEU A 277 -0.46 -2.65 -18.17
C LEU A 277 -0.38 -2.88 -16.67
N GLN A 278 -1.18 -2.17 -15.87
CA GLN A 278 -1.24 -2.37 -14.41
C GLN A 278 -1.66 -3.81 -14.06
N LYS A 279 -2.71 -4.34 -14.69
CA LYS A 279 -3.16 -5.72 -14.45
C LYS A 279 -2.16 -6.76 -14.96
N THR A 280 -1.51 -6.52 -16.10
CA THR A 280 -0.51 -7.43 -16.66
C THR A 280 0.75 -7.48 -15.80
N GLU A 281 1.20 -6.33 -15.29
CA GLU A 281 2.25 -6.23 -14.26
C GLU A 281 1.83 -7.04 -13.03
N GLY A 282 0.64 -6.79 -12.49
CA GLY A 282 0.18 -7.45 -11.27
C GLY A 282 0.07 -8.96 -11.41
N LEU A 283 -0.47 -9.47 -12.52
CA LEU A 283 -0.50 -10.92 -12.83
C LEU A 283 0.92 -11.51 -12.85
N THR A 284 1.85 -10.83 -13.55
CA THR A 284 3.24 -11.28 -13.67
C THR A 284 3.95 -11.28 -12.33
N ARG A 285 3.79 -10.22 -11.53
CA ARG A 285 4.36 -10.10 -10.19
C ARG A 285 3.83 -11.17 -9.26
N PHE A 286 2.52 -11.43 -9.25
CA PHE A 286 1.93 -12.51 -8.46
C PHE A 286 2.42 -13.90 -8.91
N PHE A 287 2.58 -14.14 -10.21
CA PHE A 287 3.18 -15.37 -10.72
C PHE A 287 4.62 -15.55 -10.24
N CYS A 288 5.48 -14.54 -10.41
CA CYS A 288 6.88 -14.61 -9.98
C CYS A 288 7.01 -14.79 -8.47
N ASN A 289 6.28 -14.00 -7.67
CA ASN A 289 6.30 -14.10 -6.21
C ASN A 289 5.73 -15.44 -5.73
N GLY A 290 4.70 -15.96 -6.39
CA GLY A 290 4.06 -17.22 -6.01
C GLY A 290 4.92 -18.46 -6.21
N ARG A 291 6.04 -18.36 -6.93
CA ARG A 291 7.05 -19.44 -7.07
C ARG A 291 8.09 -19.43 -5.96
N LEU A 292 8.17 -18.36 -5.17
CA LEU A 292 9.08 -18.31 -4.02
C LEU A 292 8.48 -19.09 -2.85
N PRO A 293 9.30 -19.73 -1.99
CA PRO A 293 8.84 -20.24 -0.71
C PRO A 293 8.20 -19.12 0.12
N LEU A 294 7.13 -19.42 0.89
CA LEU A 294 6.36 -18.41 1.64
C LEU A 294 7.24 -17.48 2.48
N VAL A 295 8.25 -18.04 3.15
CA VAL A 295 9.22 -17.29 3.97
C VAL A 295 9.99 -16.22 3.19
N ARG A 296 10.16 -16.38 1.88
CA ARG A 296 10.85 -15.44 0.98
C ARG A 296 9.89 -14.51 0.21
N GLN A 297 8.59 -14.74 0.30
CA GLN A 297 7.62 -13.92 -0.42
C GLN A 297 7.46 -12.55 0.25
N PRO A 298 7.19 -11.49 -0.53
CA PRO A 298 6.71 -10.24 0.02
C PRO A 298 5.30 -10.46 0.61
N PHE A 299 5.11 -10.04 1.86
CA PHE A 299 3.78 -10.03 2.48
C PHE A 299 3.09 -8.70 2.16
N PRO A 300 1.79 -8.71 1.81
CA PRO A 300 1.03 -7.48 1.73
C PRO A 300 1.07 -6.72 3.06
N GLU A 301 1.07 -5.39 3.03
CA GLU A 301 1.20 -4.53 4.21
C GLU A 301 0.26 -4.96 5.35
N LEU A 302 -0.99 -5.30 5.01
CA LEU A 302 -2.04 -5.71 5.95
C LEU A 302 -1.76 -7.04 6.66
N LEU A 303 -0.85 -7.86 6.12
CA LEU A 303 -0.46 -9.15 6.68
C LEU A 303 0.94 -9.15 7.30
N VAL A 304 1.72 -8.06 7.17
CA VAL A 304 3.09 -8.01 7.67
C VAL A 304 3.15 -8.31 9.18
N ALA A 305 2.27 -7.69 9.97
CA ALA A 305 2.19 -7.92 11.41
C ALA A 305 1.83 -9.38 11.78
N ARG A 306 1.11 -10.08 10.92
CA ARG A 306 0.69 -11.48 11.12
C ARG A 306 1.63 -12.50 10.51
N ARG A 307 2.66 -12.08 9.76
CA ARG A 307 3.58 -12.98 9.04
C ARG A 307 4.13 -14.11 9.92
N PHE A 308 4.58 -13.78 11.13
CA PHE A 308 5.13 -14.78 12.06
C PHE A 308 4.09 -15.78 12.54
N ALA A 309 2.90 -15.30 12.91
CA ALA A 309 1.80 -16.16 13.32
C ALA A 309 1.41 -17.11 12.18
N ILE A 310 1.23 -16.58 10.97
CA ILE A 310 0.89 -17.34 9.76
C ILE A 310 1.95 -18.42 9.48
N CYS A 311 3.23 -18.06 9.42
CA CYS A 311 4.27 -19.07 9.12
C CYS A 311 4.38 -20.14 10.20
N ARG A 312 4.18 -19.78 11.48
CA ARG A 312 4.15 -20.71 12.60
C ARG A 312 2.95 -21.66 12.52
N GLU A 313 1.75 -21.15 12.25
CA GLU A 313 0.52 -21.94 12.07
C GLU A 313 0.67 -22.97 10.95
N LEU A 314 1.42 -22.63 9.89
CA LEU A 314 1.66 -23.51 8.74
C LEU A 314 2.85 -24.46 8.93
N GLY A 315 3.52 -24.44 10.08
CA GLY A 315 4.73 -25.24 10.31
C GLY A 315 5.88 -24.93 9.33
N VAL A 316 5.83 -23.78 8.65
CA VAL A 316 6.89 -23.37 7.73
C VAL A 316 8.09 -23.03 8.60
N PRO A 317 9.24 -23.71 8.45
CA PRO A 317 10.45 -23.35 9.16
C PRO A 317 10.80 -21.94 8.71
N MET A 318 10.42 -20.98 9.54
CA MET A 318 10.95 -19.65 9.42
C MET A 318 12.45 -19.86 9.56
N LEU A 319 13.24 -19.37 8.59
CA LEU A 319 14.53 -18.82 8.97
C LEU A 319 14.18 -17.98 10.18
N PRO A 320 14.67 -18.33 11.40
CA PRO A 320 14.29 -17.59 12.59
C PRO A 320 14.41 -16.12 12.17
N PRO A 321 13.39 -15.26 12.36
CA PRO A 321 13.67 -13.83 12.26
C PRO A 321 14.93 -13.69 13.04
N THR A 322 16.06 -13.32 12.41
CA THR A 322 17.39 -13.47 13.03
C THR A 322 17.18 -13.03 14.44
N LYS A 323 17.09 -13.98 15.40
CA LYS A 323 16.34 -13.72 16.63
C LYS A 323 17.08 -12.52 17.13
N VAL A 324 16.46 -11.34 17.12
CA VAL A 324 16.99 -10.26 17.91
C VAL A 324 16.67 -10.83 19.27
N PRO A 325 17.66 -11.42 19.95
CA PRO A 325 17.40 -12.06 21.23
C PRO A 325 16.88 -10.92 22.08
N ALA A 326 15.61 -10.99 22.47
CA ALA A 326 14.92 -10.09 23.37
C ALA A 326 15.37 -8.61 23.29
N LEU A 327 14.57 -7.75 22.65
CA LEU A 327 14.61 -6.30 22.98
C LEU A 327 14.43 -6.07 24.50
N GLU A 328 13.86 -7.03 25.24
CA GLU A 328 13.73 -7.02 26.69
C GLU A 328 15.06 -7.24 27.45
N SER A 329 16.13 -7.73 26.80
CA SER A 329 17.44 -7.93 27.46
C SER A 329 18.62 -7.34 26.72
N GLN A 330 18.45 -6.87 25.47
CA GLN A 330 19.51 -6.21 24.71
C GLN A 330 19.30 -4.70 24.72
N GLU A 331 20.22 -4.02 25.40
CA GLU A 331 20.27 -2.58 25.46
C GLU A 331 20.45 -2.00 24.05
N VAL A 332 19.53 -1.12 23.65
CA VAL A 332 19.71 -0.28 22.46
C VAL A 332 20.63 0.85 22.84
N TRP A 333 21.71 1.05 22.09
CA TRP A 333 22.61 2.18 22.29
C TRP A 333 22.77 2.97 21.00
N ILE A 334 22.96 4.29 21.18
CA ILE A 334 23.19 5.24 20.10
C ILE A 334 24.67 5.61 20.11
N ALA A 335 25.30 5.64 18.94
CA ALA A 335 26.67 6.11 18.81
C ALA A 335 26.94 6.74 17.44
N PRO A 336 28.02 7.51 17.30
CA PRO A 336 28.53 7.92 15.99
C PRO A 336 28.88 6.70 15.13
N ALA A 337 28.50 6.75 13.85
CA ALA A 337 28.88 5.74 12.88
C ALA A 337 30.37 5.87 12.51
N THR A 338 31.01 4.74 12.23
CA THR A 338 32.39 4.70 11.71
C THR A 338 32.39 4.30 10.23
N VAL A 339 33.54 4.43 9.56
CA VAL A 339 33.68 4.05 8.15
C VAL A 339 33.39 2.56 7.93
N ASP A 340 33.60 1.73 8.94
CA ASP A 340 33.32 0.28 8.89
C ASP A 340 31.81 -0.01 8.82
N ASP A 341 30.97 0.92 9.29
CA ASP A 341 29.51 0.79 9.26
C ASP A 341 28.90 1.03 7.89
N ARG A 342 29.71 1.51 6.94
CA ARG A 342 29.25 1.92 5.60
C ARG A 342 28.42 0.86 4.90
N SER A 343 28.78 -0.43 4.98
CA SER A 343 28.00 -1.47 4.31
C SER A 343 26.62 -1.63 4.97
N ALA A 344 26.59 -1.74 6.30
CA ALA A 344 25.34 -1.89 7.06
C ALA A 344 24.42 -0.66 6.93
N LEU A 345 24.99 0.54 6.84
CA LEU A 345 24.25 1.78 6.59
C LEU A 345 23.57 1.76 5.22
N VAL A 346 24.28 1.30 4.18
CA VAL A 346 23.72 1.17 2.83
C VAL A 346 22.62 0.13 2.81
N ASP A 347 22.82 -1.03 3.44
CA ASP A 347 21.81 -2.08 3.53
C ASP A 347 20.57 -1.60 4.28
N LEU A 348 20.76 -0.89 5.40
CA LEU A 348 19.66 -0.26 6.14
C LEU A 348 18.90 0.76 5.28
N HIS A 349 19.63 1.61 4.55
CA HIS A 349 19.05 2.62 3.68
C HIS A 349 18.18 1.98 2.59
N LEU A 350 18.71 0.94 1.94
CA LEU A 350 18.01 0.19 0.90
C LEU A 350 16.78 -0.54 1.44
N ALA A 351 16.83 -1.06 2.68
CA ALA A 351 15.73 -1.75 3.31
C ALA A 351 14.59 -0.82 3.78
N CYS A 352 14.91 0.44 4.10
CA CYS A 352 13.94 1.38 4.66
C CYS A 352 13.24 2.23 3.61
N LEU A 353 13.87 2.49 2.45
CA LEU A 353 13.34 3.36 1.41
C LEU A 353 12.96 2.56 0.16
N PRO A 354 11.73 2.71 -0.36
CA PRO A 354 11.31 2.01 -1.57
C PRO A 354 12.12 2.45 -2.79
N ALA A 355 12.31 1.55 -3.74
CA ALA A 355 12.90 1.86 -5.04
C ALA A 355 12.09 2.98 -5.72
N GLY A 356 12.75 4.07 -6.11
CA GLY A 356 12.12 5.23 -6.74
C GLY A 356 11.56 6.30 -5.78
N GLY A 357 11.66 6.10 -4.46
CA GLY A 357 11.23 7.11 -3.47
C GLY A 357 12.25 8.20 -3.17
N HIS A 358 13.54 7.98 -3.48
CA HIS A 358 14.62 8.90 -3.13
C HIS A 358 15.73 8.89 -4.19
N PHE A 359 16.21 10.06 -4.59
CA PHE A 359 17.21 10.21 -5.67
C PHE A 359 18.48 9.37 -5.45
N ALA A 360 18.99 9.32 -4.22
CA ALA A 360 20.19 8.54 -3.90
C ALA A 360 20.06 7.04 -4.23
N MET A 361 18.85 6.50 -4.15
CA MET A 361 18.54 5.10 -4.49
C MET A 361 18.65 4.83 -5.99
N GLU A 362 18.31 5.84 -6.80
CA GLU A 362 18.31 5.72 -8.25
C GLU A 362 19.73 5.67 -8.82
N LEU A 363 20.68 6.37 -8.19
CA LEU A 363 22.11 6.30 -8.53
C LEU A 363 22.77 4.96 -8.08
N GLY A 364 22.09 4.20 -7.25
CA GLY A 364 22.45 2.84 -6.86
C GLY A 364 23.45 2.72 -5.69
N PRO A 365 23.78 1.48 -5.28
CA PRO A 365 24.56 1.21 -4.07
C PRO A 365 26.00 1.76 -4.09
N GLY A 366 26.59 1.95 -5.28
CA GLY A 366 27.90 2.58 -5.43
C GLY A 366 27.91 4.03 -4.94
N PHE A 367 26.91 4.80 -5.36
CA PHE A 367 26.71 6.17 -4.89
C PHE A 367 26.44 6.20 -3.37
N LEU A 368 25.53 5.36 -2.86
CA LEU A 368 25.22 5.32 -1.43
C LEU A 368 26.47 5.01 -0.58
N ARG A 369 27.34 4.09 -1.01
CA ARG A 369 28.61 3.81 -0.32
C ARG A 369 29.52 5.03 -0.26
N SER A 370 29.68 5.76 -1.38
CA SER A 370 30.46 6.99 -1.41
C SER A 370 29.83 8.10 -0.57
N ALA A 371 28.49 8.23 -0.61
CA ALA A 371 27.75 9.22 0.15
C ALA A 371 27.90 9.00 1.66
N TYR A 372 27.71 7.77 2.15
CA TYR A 372 27.92 7.45 3.56
C TYR A 372 29.36 7.62 4.00
N ARG A 373 30.34 7.23 3.17
CA ARG A 373 31.76 7.50 3.47
C ARG A 373 31.98 9.00 3.70
N TRP A 374 31.44 9.85 2.83
CA TRP A 374 31.57 11.30 2.97
C TRP A 374 30.84 11.84 4.20
N LEU A 375 29.59 11.41 4.44
CA LEU A 375 28.80 11.83 5.60
C LEU A 375 29.47 11.47 6.94
N ILE A 376 30.19 10.36 7.00
CA ILE A 376 30.93 9.94 8.20
C ILE A 376 32.20 10.77 8.38
N SER A 377 32.92 11.07 7.28
CA SER A 377 34.24 11.71 7.35
C SER A 377 34.22 13.23 7.24
N SER A 378 33.11 13.86 6.83
CA SER A 378 33.07 15.28 6.54
C SER A 378 33.03 16.11 7.84
N PRO A 379 33.85 17.16 7.96
CA PRO A 379 33.67 18.16 9.01
C PRO A 379 32.28 18.78 8.91
N GLY A 380 31.58 18.85 10.04
CA GLY A 380 30.24 19.46 10.12
C GLY A 380 29.09 18.53 9.74
N THR A 381 29.33 17.22 9.56
CA THR A 381 28.26 16.20 9.52
C THR A 381 28.45 15.20 10.66
N LEU A 382 27.36 14.58 11.09
CA LEU A 382 27.37 13.49 12.07
C LEU A 382 26.34 12.45 11.65
N VAL A 383 26.75 11.19 11.60
CA VAL A 383 25.85 10.06 11.41
C VAL A 383 25.75 9.35 12.74
N LEU A 384 24.56 9.30 13.32
CA LEU A 384 24.27 8.52 14.52
C LEU A 384 23.61 7.21 14.10
N VAL A 385 24.00 6.10 14.74
CA VAL A 385 23.42 4.78 14.52
C VAL A 385 22.81 4.25 15.80
N ALA A 386 21.67 3.59 15.67
CA ALA A 386 21.08 2.79 16.73
C ALA A 386 21.48 1.33 16.53
N ARG A 387 22.03 0.73 17.58
CA ARG A 387 22.46 -0.66 17.59
C ARG A 387 21.70 -1.46 18.60
N LEU A 388 21.44 -2.70 18.21
CA LEU A 388 20.81 -3.71 19.03
C LEU A 388 21.76 -4.91 19.03
N GLY A 389 22.56 -5.00 20.09
CA GLY A 389 23.79 -5.80 20.09
C GLY A 389 24.76 -5.35 18.98
N LYS A 390 25.14 -6.26 18.08
CA LYS A 390 26.01 -5.96 16.93
C LYS A 390 25.24 -5.45 15.70
N ARG A 391 23.91 -5.56 15.69
CA ARG A 391 23.07 -5.24 14.51
C ARG A 391 22.76 -3.75 14.47
N LEU A 392 22.99 -3.13 13.32
CA LEU A 392 22.55 -1.76 13.04
C LEU A 392 21.06 -1.78 12.68
N VAL A 393 20.23 -1.12 13.49
CA VAL A 393 18.76 -1.19 13.38
C VAL A 393 18.11 0.17 13.08
N GLY A 394 18.85 1.26 13.24
CA GLY A 394 18.45 2.59 12.84
C GLY A 394 19.64 3.51 12.58
N LEU A 395 19.40 4.61 11.88
CA LEU A 395 20.37 5.69 11.69
C LEU A 395 19.65 7.04 11.62
N THR A 396 20.38 8.10 11.91
CA THR A 396 19.99 9.48 11.60
C THR A 396 21.21 10.28 11.17
N VAL A 397 21.02 11.21 10.23
CA VAL A 397 22.10 12.00 9.63
C VAL A 397 21.87 13.48 9.93
N LEU A 398 22.90 14.11 10.50
CA LEU A 398 22.92 15.51 10.88
C LEU A 398 23.97 16.32 10.12
N SER A 399 23.73 17.61 9.96
CA SER A 399 24.73 18.57 9.47
C SER A 399 24.60 19.96 10.11
N GLN A 400 25.71 20.68 10.22
CA GLN A 400 25.80 22.08 10.71
C GLN A 400 25.36 23.13 9.65
N GLY A 401 24.80 22.67 8.53
CA GLY A 401 24.39 23.51 7.41
C GLY A 401 24.05 22.69 6.15
N PRO A 402 23.83 23.35 5.00
CA PRO A 402 23.57 22.67 3.74
C PRO A 402 24.72 21.72 3.35
N TRP A 403 24.40 20.46 3.07
CA TRP A 403 25.36 19.37 2.87
C TRP A 403 25.27 18.76 1.46
N GLU A 404 24.21 19.05 0.72
CA GLU A 404 23.90 18.44 -0.58
C GLU A 404 24.98 18.80 -1.62
N ARG A 405 25.37 20.08 -1.70
CA ARG A 405 26.42 20.52 -2.64
C ARG A 405 27.79 19.87 -2.34
N PRO A 406 28.34 19.96 -1.11
CA PRO A 406 29.61 19.30 -0.78
C PRO A 406 29.58 17.80 -1.05
N LEU A 407 28.50 17.10 -0.66
CA LEU A 407 28.31 15.68 -0.91
C LEU A 407 28.42 15.35 -2.39
N LEU A 408 27.70 16.07 -3.25
CA LEU A 408 27.70 15.80 -4.68
C LEU A 408 29.05 16.07 -5.33
N ARG A 409 29.77 17.11 -4.90
CA ARG A 409 31.13 17.34 -5.38
C ARG A 409 32.05 16.19 -4.98
N ALA A 410 31.94 15.70 -3.75
CA ALA A 410 32.73 14.56 -3.27
C ALA A 410 32.35 13.25 -3.98
N CYS A 411 31.08 13.10 -4.37
CA CYS A 411 30.55 11.89 -5.01
C CYS A 411 30.41 11.99 -6.54
N LYS A 412 30.96 13.03 -7.19
CA LYS A 412 30.71 13.34 -8.61
C LYS A 412 30.96 12.17 -9.56
N GLY A 413 32.00 11.36 -9.31
CA GLY A 413 32.31 10.18 -10.11
C GLY A 413 31.23 9.10 -10.03
N GLN A 414 30.69 8.85 -8.82
CA GLN A 414 29.60 7.90 -8.64
C GLN A 414 28.27 8.43 -9.16
N VAL A 415 28.04 9.74 -9.10
CA VAL A 415 26.87 10.37 -9.74
C VAL A 415 26.92 10.16 -11.24
N LEU A 416 28.05 10.48 -11.89
CA LEU A 416 28.22 10.27 -13.33
C LEU A 416 28.05 8.80 -13.71
N PHE A 417 28.67 7.90 -12.97
CA PHE A 417 28.56 6.46 -13.21
C PHE A 417 27.12 5.93 -13.03
N GLY A 418 26.40 6.41 -12.02
CA GLY A 418 25.00 6.09 -11.79
C GLY A 418 24.10 6.56 -12.94
N LEU A 419 24.32 7.80 -13.42
CA LEU A 419 23.59 8.37 -14.56
C LEU A 419 23.88 7.62 -15.87
N LEU A 420 25.13 7.24 -16.13
CA LEU A 420 25.50 6.44 -17.31
C LEU A 420 24.81 5.07 -17.32
N ARG A 421 24.67 4.44 -16.15
CA ARG A 421 23.97 3.15 -16.02
C ARG A 421 22.45 3.28 -16.08
N ARG A 422 21.91 4.45 -15.75
CA ARG A 422 20.48 4.70 -15.62
C ARG A 422 20.12 6.09 -16.18
N PRO A 423 20.23 6.30 -17.50
CA PRO A 423 19.97 7.60 -18.12
C PRO A 423 18.53 8.09 -17.90
N GLN A 424 17.59 7.17 -17.66
CA GLN A 424 16.18 7.49 -17.35
C GLN A 424 16.00 8.39 -16.12
N VAL A 425 16.98 8.44 -15.21
CA VAL A 425 16.96 9.31 -14.02
C VAL A 425 16.88 10.79 -14.39
N LEU A 426 17.50 11.19 -15.51
CA LEU A 426 17.49 12.57 -15.99
C LEU A 426 16.10 13.08 -16.36
N PHE A 427 15.20 12.17 -16.74
CA PHE A 427 13.84 12.51 -17.18
C PHE A 427 12.81 12.51 -16.04
N ARG A 428 13.22 12.24 -14.80
CA ARG A 428 12.28 12.29 -13.67
C ARG A 428 11.99 13.72 -13.24
N PRO A 429 10.72 14.09 -13.01
CA PRO A 429 10.33 15.47 -12.68
C PRO A 429 10.98 16.01 -11.39
N GLY A 430 11.38 15.14 -10.47
CA GLY A 430 12.13 15.53 -9.27
C GLY A 430 13.61 15.87 -9.52
N TRP A 431 14.21 15.35 -10.59
CA TRP A 431 15.65 15.48 -10.86
C TRP A 431 16.05 16.92 -11.17
N ALA A 432 15.33 17.56 -12.10
CA ALA A 432 15.59 18.94 -12.48
C ALA A 432 15.42 19.90 -11.28
N ARG A 433 14.41 19.67 -10.44
CA ARG A 433 14.17 20.49 -9.24
C ARG A 433 15.25 20.31 -8.18
N TRP A 434 15.65 19.08 -7.91
CA TRP A 434 16.72 18.80 -6.94
C TRP A 434 18.09 19.28 -7.45
N PHE A 435 18.38 19.14 -8.74
CA PHE A 435 19.64 19.60 -9.32
C PHE A 435 19.71 21.13 -9.34
N THR A 436 18.62 21.80 -9.71
CA THR A 436 18.54 23.27 -9.67
C THR A 436 18.54 23.81 -8.25
N SER A 437 17.81 23.20 -7.30
CA SER A 437 17.87 23.64 -5.89
C SER A 437 19.29 23.46 -5.34
N THR A 438 19.94 22.34 -5.66
CA THR A 438 21.31 22.09 -5.22
C THR A 438 22.29 23.03 -5.92
N LEU A 439 22.13 23.41 -7.19
CA LEU A 439 23.05 24.34 -7.88
C LEU A 439 22.77 25.83 -7.63
N PHE A 440 21.56 26.19 -7.22
CA PHE A 440 21.14 27.60 -7.03
C PHE A 440 20.75 27.98 -5.59
N GLN A 441 20.82 27.06 -4.61
CA GLN A 441 20.84 27.40 -3.18
C GLN A 441 21.76 28.60 -2.88
N ARG A 442 21.15 29.77 -2.65
CA ARG A 442 21.83 30.96 -2.15
C ARG A 442 22.34 30.66 -0.75
N LYS A 443 23.56 31.08 -0.43
CA LYS A 443 24.04 31.07 0.96
C LYS A 443 22.97 31.77 1.82
N PRO A 444 22.40 31.11 2.83
CA PRO A 444 21.46 31.79 3.71
C PRO A 444 22.18 33.00 4.33
N LYS A 445 21.57 34.18 4.21
CA LYS A 445 22.10 35.45 4.77
C LYS A 445 21.92 35.55 6.30
N SER A 446 21.44 34.49 6.95
CA SER A 446 21.17 34.49 8.39
C SER A 446 22.43 34.13 9.17
N ALA A 447 22.73 34.93 10.19
CA ALA A 447 23.76 34.65 11.19
C ALA A 447 23.40 33.50 12.14
N SER A 448 22.18 32.96 12.09
CA SER A 448 21.73 31.88 12.98
C SER A 448 22.40 30.55 12.63
N LYS A 449 22.99 29.89 13.63
CA LYS A 449 23.56 28.54 13.49
C LYS A 449 22.41 27.52 13.52
N VAL A 450 22.08 26.92 12.37
CA VAL A 450 20.95 25.97 12.28
C VAL A 450 21.48 24.60 11.88
N GLY A 451 21.22 23.60 12.72
CA GLY A 451 21.45 22.19 12.40
C GLY A 451 20.35 21.64 11.49
N HIS A 452 20.68 20.65 10.68
CA HIS A 452 19.74 19.94 9.81
C HIS A 452 19.78 18.45 10.07
N VAL A 453 18.61 17.86 10.37
CA VAL A 453 18.41 16.40 10.36
C VAL A 453 17.90 16.01 8.99
N ALA A 454 18.77 15.39 8.19
CA ALA A 454 18.52 15.07 6.80
C ALA A 454 17.47 13.96 6.63
N PHE A 455 17.66 12.84 7.36
CA PHE A 455 16.73 11.73 7.39
C PHE A 455 17.02 10.82 8.59
N THR A 456 15.98 10.12 9.04
CA THR A 456 16.04 9.09 10.08
C THR A 456 15.42 7.82 9.53
N LEU A 457 16.17 6.71 9.58
CA LEU A 457 15.73 5.41 9.05
C LEU A 457 15.77 4.37 10.17
N ILE A 458 14.72 3.55 10.24
CA ILE A 458 14.58 2.49 11.23
C ILE A 458 14.09 1.24 10.51
N THR A 459 14.79 0.12 10.75
CA THR A 459 14.39 -1.19 10.20
C THR A 459 12.94 -1.50 10.55
N PRO A 460 12.12 -1.99 9.61
CA PRO A 460 10.70 -2.20 9.85
C PRO A 460 10.38 -3.09 11.06
N ASP A 461 11.23 -4.07 11.37
CA ASP A 461 11.03 -5.05 12.44
C ASP A 461 11.22 -4.50 13.85
N VAL A 462 11.82 -3.32 14.03
CA VAL A 462 11.99 -2.68 15.35
C VAL A 462 11.24 -1.36 15.49
N ARG A 463 10.43 -0.97 14.49
CA ARG A 463 9.60 0.24 14.59
C ARG A 463 8.62 0.11 15.76
N GLY A 464 8.29 1.24 16.38
CA GLY A 464 7.41 1.30 17.55
C GLY A 464 8.09 1.04 18.90
N HIS A 465 9.37 0.68 18.92
CA HIS A 465 10.12 0.39 20.16
C HIS A 465 10.95 1.59 20.67
N GLY A 466 10.50 2.83 20.42
CA GLY A 466 11.20 4.03 20.90
C GLY A 466 12.53 4.40 20.21
N ILE A 467 13.12 3.54 19.38
CA ILE A 467 14.42 3.79 18.73
C ILE A 467 14.48 5.11 17.94
N GLY A 468 13.38 5.47 17.28
CA GLY A 468 13.29 6.75 16.56
C GLY A 468 13.38 7.95 17.49
N GLN A 469 12.74 7.86 18.65
CA GLN A 469 12.80 8.89 19.68
C GLN A 469 14.23 9.03 20.21
N MET A 470 14.90 7.91 20.55
CA MET A 470 16.30 7.93 21.01
C MET A 470 17.24 8.58 19.99
N LEU A 471 17.11 8.25 18.69
CA LEU A 471 17.89 8.88 17.62
C LEU A 471 17.59 10.38 17.50
N SER A 472 16.32 10.78 17.65
CA SER A 472 15.91 12.19 17.59
C SER A 472 16.47 12.99 18.78
N GLU A 473 16.41 12.45 20.00
CA GLU A 473 16.95 13.08 21.20
C GLU A 473 18.47 13.24 21.11
N ALA A 474 19.19 12.18 20.72
CA ALA A 474 20.63 12.23 20.49
C ALA A 474 21.02 13.25 19.40
N SER A 475 20.18 13.39 18.37
CA SER A 475 20.36 14.38 17.30
C SER A 475 20.23 15.82 17.82
N ILE A 476 19.21 16.07 18.63
CA ILE A 476 18.97 17.38 19.25
C ILE A 476 20.14 17.74 20.17
N GLN A 477 20.61 16.79 20.99
CA GLN A 477 21.73 17.00 21.88
C GLN A 477 23.02 17.31 21.10
N ALA A 478 23.35 16.54 20.06
CA ALA A 478 24.51 16.83 19.22
C ALA A 478 24.46 18.23 18.59
N CYS A 479 23.29 18.71 18.19
CA CYS A 479 23.12 20.08 17.70
C CYS A 479 23.35 21.13 18.79
N ARG A 480 22.94 20.87 20.04
CA ARG A 480 23.25 21.74 21.19
C ARG A 480 24.75 21.79 21.46
N ASP A 481 25.42 20.65 21.42
CA ASP A 481 26.87 20.54 21.64
C ASP A 481 27.67 21.30 20.56
N TRP A 482 27.14 21.36 19.34
CA TRP A 482 27.68 22.21 18.27
C TRP A 482 27.38 23.72 18.43
N GLY A 483 26.63 24.11 19.46
CA GLY A 483 26.22 25.49 19.68
C GLY A 483 25.24 26.00 18.61
N MET A 484 24.36 25.12 18.11
CA MET A 484 23.30 25.51 17.17
C MET A 484 22.17 26.23 17.91
N ASP A 485 21.56 27.23 17.27
CA ASP A 485 20.40 27.97 17.77
C ASP A 485 19.09 27.21 17.54
N ALA A 486 19.04 26.38 16.51
CA ALA A 486 17.87 25.59 16.13
C ALA A 486 18.28 24.33 15.37
N VAL A 487 17.36 23.36 15.31
CA VAL A 487 17.46 22.20 14.43
C VAL A 487 16.24 22.16 13.51
N THR A 488 16.46 21.77 12.26
CA THR A 488 15.40 21.65 11.25
C THR A 488 15.37 20.28 10.63
N THR A 489 14.20 19.84 10.18
CA THR A 489 14.02 18.61 9.40
C THR A 489 12.89 18.77 8.39
N CYS A 490 12.82 17.86 7.42
CA CYS A 490 11.79 17.82 6.40
C CYS A 490 11.06 16.49 6.47
N VAL A 491 9.73 16.54 6.54
CA VAL A 491 8.87 15.34 6.45
C VAL A 491 7.87 15.50 5.32
N ARG A 492 7.33 14.40 4.80
CA ARG A 492 6.25 14.50 3.81
C ARG A 492 4.97 15.02 4.46
N ARG A 493 4.25 15.90 3.77
CA ARG A 493 2.97 16.47 4.22
C ARG A 493 1.89 15.41 4.38
N ASP A 494 1.96 14.31 3.64
CA ASP A 494 1.03 13.18 3.75
C ASP A 494 1.43 12.15 4.82
N ASP A 495 2.62 12.28 5.42
CA ASP A 495 3.07 11.41 6.52
C ASP A 495 2.71 12.02 7.89
N ALA A 496 1.42 11.90 8.23
CA ALA A 496 0.89 12.39 9.50
C ALA A 496 1.57 11.74 10.73
N LYS A 497 2.08 10.51 10.60
CA LYS A 497 2.77 9.81 11.70
C LYS A 497 4.14 10.43 11.97
N ALA A 498 4.91 10.72 10.91
CA ALA A 498 6.20 11.40 11.05
C ALA A 498 6.03 12.83 11.56
N GLN A 499 5.03 13.57 11.09
CA GLN A 499 4.72 14.91 11.61
C GLN A 499 4.41 14.88 13.10
N ALA A 500 3.44 14.05 13.53
CA ALA A 500 3.09 13.91 14.93
C ALA A 500 4.27 13.45 15.80
N PHE A 501 5.17 12.62 15.26
CA PHE A 501 6.41 12.22 15.93
C PHE A 501 7.32 13.40 16.22
N HIS A 502 7.56 14.28 15.23
CA HIS A 502 8.40 15.46 15.41
C HIS A 502 7.73 16.54 16.27
N GLU A 503 6.41 16.71 16.15
CA GLU A 503 5.65 17.64 17.00
C GLU A 503 5.75 17.26 18.48
N ARG A 504 5.67 15.97 18.82
CA ARG A 504 5.91 15.49 20.19
C ARG A 504 7.33 15.77 20.69
N ALA A 505 8.30 15.82 19.78
CA ALA A 505 9.68 16.22 20.09
C ALA A 505 9.86 17.77 20.14
N GLY A 506 8.77 18.54 20.10
CA GLY A 506 8.76 20.00 20.20
C GLY A 506 9.04 20.73 18.88
N PHE A 507 9.11 20.03 17.76
CA PHE A 507 9.26 20.69 16.47
C PHE A 507 7.96 21.41 16.08
N GLN A 508 8.11 22.61 15.51
CA GLN A 508 7.01 23.41 15.00
C GLN A 508 7.09 23.48 13.47
N ALA A 509 5.95 23.41 12.80
CA ALA A 509 5.88 23.60 11.37
C ALA A 509 6.25 25.04 11.01
N LEU A 510 7.20 25.21 10.09
CA LEU A 510 7.56 26.51 9.57
C LEU A 510 6.60 26.93 8.44
N PRO A 511 6.10 28.17 8.44
CA PRO A 511 5.45 28.74 7.26
C PRO A 511 6.53 28.89 6.18
N GLY A 512 6.51 27.98 5.20
CA GLY A 512 7.47 27.96 4.10
C GLY A 512 6.77 27.85 2.76
N PRO A 513 7.43 28.28 1.66
CA PRO A 513 6.91 28.09 0.32
C PRO A 513 6.60 26.60 0.09
N ASP A 514 5.57 26.31 -0.69
CA ASP A 514 5.16 24.94 -0.98
C ASP A 514 6.29 24.21 -1.72
N THR A 515 7.08 23.43 -0.98
CA THR A 515 8.27 22.74 -1.47
C THR A 515 7.93 21.36 -2.03
N GLY A 516 6.79 21.26 -2.74
CA GLY A 516 6.41 20.04 -3.43
C GLY A 516 6.03 18.91 -2.49
N GLY A 517 5.19 19.19 -1.50
CA GLY A 517 4.65 18.16 -0.61
C GLY A 517 5.50 17.84 0.62
N LEU A 518 6.53 18.64 0.93
CA LEU A 518 7.28 18.54 2.18
C LEU A 518 6.80 19.60 3.20
N ALA A 519 6.77 19.21 4.48
CA ALA A 519 6.61 20.08 5.63
C ALA A 519 7.98 20.31 6.27
N HIS A 520 8.36 21.57 6.42
CA HIS A 520 9.59 21.97 7.10
C HIS A 520 9.28 22.16 8.57
N LEU A 521 10.01 21.45 9.41
CA LEU A 521 9.83 21.49 10.86
C LEU A 521 11.07 22.09 11.51
N ARG A 522 10.89 22.90 12.56
CA ARG A 522 11.96 23.56 13.31
C ARG A 522 11.76 23.42 14.82
N LEU A 523 12.82 23.06 15.52
CA LEU A 523 12.90 23.12 16.96
C LEU A 523 13.91 24.21 17.36
N ASN A 524 13.49 25.12 18.23
CA ASN A 524 14.35 26.17 18.79
C ASN A 524 15.13 25.59 19.98
N LEU A 525 16.46 25.58 19.90
CA LEU A 525 17.31 25.00 20.93
C LEU A 525 17.64 25.98 22.07
N LYS A 526 17.40 27.28 21.86
CA LYS A 526 17.61 28.34 22.86
C LYS A 526 16.37 28.65 23.68
N ALA A 527 15.20 28.20 23.26
CA ALA A 527 14.00 28.34 24.08
C ALA A 527 14.17 27.50 25.35
N PRO A 528 13.81 28.02 26.55
CA PRO A 528 13.76 27.21 27.74
C PRO A 528 12.88 25.99 27.48
N ILE A 529 13.34 24.81 27.90
CA ILE A 529 12.56 23.57 27.80
C ILE A 529 11.27 23.82 28.60
N GLN A 530 10.17 24.07 27.91
CA GLN A 530 8.87 24.01 28.55
C GLN A 530 8.68 22.56 28.97
N ASP A 531 8.44 22.31 30.26
CA ASP A 531 8.19 20.96 30.77
C ASP A 531 6.99 20.37 30.03
N VAL A 532 7.27 19.57 29.01
CA VAL A 532 6.27 18.80 28.29
C VAL A 532 5.90 17.66 29.21
N THR A 533 4.76 17.79 29.88
CA THR A 533 4.21 16.71 30.70
C THR A 533 3.96 15.51 29.78
N PRO A 534 4.52 14.33 30.06
CA PRO A 534 4.28 13.15 29.23
C PRO A 534 2.79 12.80 29.28
N ALA A 535 2.17 12.71 28.11
CA ALA A 535 0.77 12.33 27.90
C ALA A 535 0.64 10.85 27.56
#